data_AF-A0A6I3CV05-F1
#
_entry.id   AF-A0A6I3CV05-F1
#
_cell.length_a   1.000
_cell.length_b   1.000
_cell.length_c   1.000
_cell.angle_alpha   90.00
_cell.angle_beta   90.00
_cell.angle_gamma   90.00
#
_symmetry.space_group_name_H-M   'P 1'
#
loop_
_entity.id
_entity.type
_entity.pdbx_description
1 polymer ?
#
loop_
_entity_poly.entity_id
_entity_poly.type
_entity_poly.pdbx_seq_one_letter_code
_entity_poly.pdbx_strand_id
1 'polypeptide(L)'
;MDNPLTPRSNDLGLTAAAKANSPIENQDAKSFAKQLQGFWVTFITMFKKVNTVEYPEVKEPTAERFHGRHQLNRYDDGLEKCIGCELCAWACPADAILVEGES
;
A
#
# COMPACT_ATOMS: atom_id res chain seq x y z
N MET A 1 6.58 12.32 24.15
CA MET A 1 6.51 13.28 23.02
C MET A 1 7.62 12.86 22.09
N ASP A 2 7.33 11.88 21.24
CA ASP A 2 8.33 11.18 20.45
C ASP A 2 8.66 12.02 19.20
N ASN A 3 9.96 12.21 18.95
CA ASN A 3 10.46 13.03 17.84
C ASN A 3 10.14 12.36 16.48
N PRO A 4 9.40 13.03 15.58
CA PRO A 4 8.96 12.43 14.31
C PRO A 4 10.10 12.20 13.29
N LEU A 5 11.32 12.71 13.55
CA LEU A 5 12.47 12.56 12.63
C LEU A 5 13.43 11.43 13.01
N THR A 6 13.18 10.70 14.11
CA THR A 6 13.95 9.49 14.43
C THR A 6 13.19 8.25 13.96
N PRO A 7 13.72 7.46 13.01
CA PRO A 7 13.06 6.22 12.62
C PRO A 7 12.98 5.28 13.83
N ARG A 8 11.79 4.76 14.13
CA ARG A 8 11.60 3.69 15.12
C ARG A 8 12.29 2.43 14.60
N SER A 9 13.53 2.25 15.03
CA SER A 9 14.50 1.25 14.54
C SER A 9 14.05 -0.21 14.62
N ASN A 10 12.93 -0.48 15.32
CA ASN A 10 12.42 -1.83 15.56
C ASN A 10 11.26 -2.24 14.63
N ASP A 11 10.62 -1.31 13.91
CA ASP A 11 9.38 -1.60 13.15
C ASP A 11 9.65 -1.99 11.69
N LEU A 12 10.83 -1.65 11.16
CA LEU A 12 11.24 -1.89 9.77
C LEU A 12 11.99 -3.22 9.55
N GLY A 13 11.99 -4.12 10.55
CA GLY A 13 12.75 -5.38 10.47
C GLY A 13 14.25 -5.18 10.25
N LEU A 14 14.76 -3.96 10.46
CA LEU A 14 16.14 -3.58 10.12
C LEU A 14 17.16 -4.31 11.00
N THR A 15 16.80 -4.63 12.24
CA THR A 15 17.59 -5.47 13.15
C THR A 15 17.59 -6.94 12.73
N ALA A 16 16.52 -7.42 12.07
CA ALA A 16 16.47 -8.75 11.46
C ALA A 16 17.24 -8.79 10.13
N ALA A 17 17.17 -7.72 9.32
CA ALA A 17 17.96 -7.55 8.11
C ALA A 17 19.47 -7.45 8.41
N ALA A 18 19.85 -6.78 9.51
CA ALA A 18 21.24 -6.74 9.98
C ALA A 18 21.74 -8.12 10.43
N LYS A 19 20.89 -8.96 11.04
CA LYS A 19 21.22 -10.37 11.36
C LYS A 19 21.24 -11.28 10.13
N ALA A 20 20.52 -10.94 9.06
CA ALA A 20 20.53 -11.67 7.79
C ALA A 20 21.75 -11.35 6.91
N ASN A 21 22.48 -10.25 7.19
CA ASN A 21 23.76 -9.95 6.58
C ASN A 21 24.90 -10.69 7.30
N SER A 22 24.79 -12.01 7.41
CA SER A 22 26.00 -12.82 7.49
C SER A 22 26.84 -12.55 6.23
N PRO A 23 28.18 -12.52 6.33
CA PRO A 23 29.01 -12.33 5.16
C PRO A 23 28.65 -13.40 4.11
N ILE A 24 28.42 -12.98 2.87
CA ILE A 24 28.26 -13.90 1.73
C ILE A 24 29.65 -14.51 1.47
N GLU A 25 30.04 -15.48 2.29
CA GLU A 25 31.34 -16.18 2.24
C GLU A 25 31.29 -17.30 1.21
N ASN A 26 30.82 -17.02 0.00
CA ASN A 26 30.75 -18.03 -1.07
C ASN A 26 30.95 -17.38 -2.44
N GLN A 27 32.14 -16.85 -2.67
CA GLN A 27 32.69 -16.59 -4.02
C GLN A 27 33.52 -17.79 -4.51
N ASP A 28 33.21 -18.99 -4.04
CA ASP A 28 33.70 -20.22 -4.65
C ASP A 28 32.78 -20.54 -5.83
N ALA A 29 33.35 -20.92 -6.98
CA ALA A 29 32.58 -21.31 -8.17
C ALA A 29 31.55 -22.39 -7.78
N LYS A 30 30.31 -21.96 -7.53
CA LYS A 30 29.25 -22.82 -6.99
C LYS A 30 29.08 -23.98 -7.95
N SER A 31 29.37 -25.19 -7.47
CA SER A 31 29.16 -26.43 -8.20
C SER A 31 27.80 -26.40 -8.92
N PHE A 32 27.76 -26.84 -10.17
CA PHE A 32 26.57 -26.89 -11.03
C PHE A 32 25.32 -27.45 -10.29
N ALA A 33 25.52 -28.35 -9.33
CA ALA A 33 24.48 -28.87 -8.45
C ALA A 33 23.75 -27.80 -7.60
N LYS A 34 24.47 -26.78 -7.10
CA LYS A 34 23.88 -25.65 -6.35
C LYS A 34 23.07 -24.72 -7.25
N GLN A 35 23.42 -24.60 -8.53
CA GLN A 35 22.64 -23.82 -9.50
C GLN A 35 21.33 -24.56 -9.85
N LEU A 36 21.39 -25.88 -10.05
CA LEU A 36 20.20 -26.72 -10.26
C LEU A 36 19.19 -26.62 -9.11
N GLN A 37 19.64 -26.44 -7.87
CA GLN A 37 18.75 -26.23 -6.72
C GLN A 37 17.86 -24.99 -6.89
N GLY A 38 18.38 -23.90 -7.46
CA GLY A 38 17.60 -22.68 -7.74
C GLY A 38 16.59 -22.90 -8.87
N PHE A 39 17.03 -23.53 -9.96
CA PHE A 39 16.14 -23.89 -11.08
C PHE A 39 15.02 -24.84 -10.64
N TRP A 40 15.29 -25.77 -9.73
CA TRP A 40 14.28 -26.67 -9.16
C TRP A 40 13.16 -25.92 -8.43
N VAL A 41 13.50 -24.87 -7.66
CA VAL A 41 12.48 -24.03 -7.00
C VAL A 41 11.64 -23.31 -8.05
N THR A 42 12.25 -22.76 -9.10
CA THR A 42 11.51 -22.09 -10.18
C THR A 42 10.57 -23.04 -10.91
N PHE A 43 11.03 -24.27 -11.18
CA PHE A 43 10.24 -25.32 -11.80
C PHE A 43 9.03 -25.70 -10.93
N ILE A 44 9.21 -25.84 -9.61
CA ILE A 44 8.10 -26.09 -8.68
C ILE A 44 7.13 -24.91 -8.65
N THR A 45 7.62 -23.66 -8.67
CA THR A 45 6.73 -22.48 -8.64
C THR A 45 5.85 -22.35 -9.88
N MET A 46 6.26 -22.91 -11.02
CA MET A 46 5.50 -22.89 -12.27
C MET A 46 4.19 -23.70 -12.18
N PHE A 47 4.12 -24.70 -11.32
CA PHE A 47 2.90 -25.50 -11.08
C PHE A 47 2.00 -24.93 -9.98
N LYS A 48 2.36 -23.80 -9.37
CA LYS A 48 1.49 -23.13 -8.38
C LYS A 48 0.36 -22.41 -9.11
N LYS A 49 -0.83 -22.37 -8.49
CA LYS A 49 -1.97 -21.61 -9.01
C LYS A 49 -1.57 -20.13 -9.18
N VAL A 50 -1.89 -19.57 -10.35
CA VAL A 50 -1.68 -18.15 -10.64
C VAL A 50 -2.62 -17.31 -9.75
N ASN A 51 -2.06 -16.35 -9.02
CA ASN A 51 -2.81 -15.48 -8.09
C ASN A 51 -3.44 -14.25 -8.78
N THR A 52 -3.77 -14.35 -10.06
CA THR A 52 -4.38 -13.25 -10.81
C THR A 52 -5.89 -13.32 -10.72
N VAL A 53 -6.52 -12.18 -10.49
CA VAL A 53 -7.97 -12.00 -10.65
C VAL A 53 -8.22 -11.37 -12.01
N GLU A 54 -9.17 -11.91 -12.78
CA GLU A 54 -9.50 -11.41 -14.11
C GLU A 54 -10.34 -10.14 -14.02
N TYR A 55 -9.69 -9.00 -14.30
CA TYR A 55 -10.38 -7.71 -14.42
C TYR A 55 -10.85 -7.53 -15.87
N PRO A 56 -12.10 -7.07 -16.13
CA PRO A 56 -13.05 -6.44 -15.22
C PRO A 56 -14.16 -7.37 -14.66
N GLU A 57 -14.18 -8.65 -15.05
CA GLU A 57 -15.26 -9.59 -14.74
C GLU A 57 -15.33 -9.94 -13.25
N VAL A 58 -14.18 -10.13 -12.61
CA VAL A 58 -14.06 -10.42 -11.18
C VAL A 58 -13.40 -9.25 -10.49
N LYS A 59 -14.15 -8.54 -9.65
CA LYS A 59 -13.63 -7.45 -8.80
C LYS A 59 -13.41 -7.97 -7.39
N GLU A 60 -12.23 -7.71 -6.86
CA GLU A 60 -11.95 -8.01 -5.45
C GLU A 60 -12.86 -7.17 -4.53
N PRO A 61 -13.28 -7.73 -3.39
CA PRO A 61 -14.09 -6.99 -2.42
C PRO A 61 -13.29 -5.79 -1.92
N THR A 62 -13.87 -4.60 -2.10
CA THR A 62 -13.28 -3.35 -1.60
C THR A 62 -13.40 -3.30 -0.08
N ALA A 63 -12.35 -2.85 0.61
CA ALA A 63 -12.37 -2.70 2.06
C ALA A 63 -13.50 -1.73 2.51
N GLU A 64 -14.07 -1.96 3.70
CA GLU A 64 -15.17 -1.14 4.24
C GLU A 64 -14.83 0.36 4.29
N ARG A 65 -13.56 0.72 4.53
CA ARG A 65 -13.07 2.10 4.62
C ARG A 65 -12.21 2.50 3.43
N PHE A 66 -12.57 2.06 2.24
CA PHE A 66 -11.86 2.49 1.04
C PHE A 66 -12.21 3.95 0.69
N HIS A 67 -11.19 4.80 0.59
CA HIS A 67 -11.34 6.17 0.13
C HIS A 67 -11.41 6.21 -1.40
N GLY A 68 -12.63 6.16 -1.93
CA GLY A 68 -12.91 6.28 -3.35
C GLY A 68 -13.09 7.73 -3.81
N ARG A 69 -14.09 7.95 -4.66
CA ARG A 69 -14.43 9.28 -5.15
C ARG A 69 -15.11 10.10 -4.06
N HIS A 70 -14.66 11.34 -3.88
CA HIS A 70 -15.30 12.30 -2.99
C HIS A 70 -16.71 12.63 -3.52
N GLN A 71 -17.71 12.52 -2.65
CA GLN A 71 -19.10 12.83 -2.96
C GLN A 71 -19.67 13.70 -1.84
N LEU A 72 -20.44 14.72 -2.23
CA LEU A 72 -21.16 15.56 -1.27
C LEU A 72 -22.40 14.82 -0.79
N ASN A 73 -22.49 14.61 0.51
CA ASN A 73 -23.65 13.95 1.11
C ASN A 73 -24.86 14.87 1.12
N ARG A 74 -26.05 14.30 0.94
CA ARG A 74 -27.34 14.98 1.07
C ARG A 74 -28.06 14.50 2.33
N TYR A 75 -28.93 15.34 2.89
CA TYR A 75 -29.92 14.94 3.88
C TYR A 75 -31.03 14.10 3.21
N ASP A 76 -31.89 13.47 4.02
CA ASP A 76 -33.03 12.69 3.52
C ASP A 76 -34.03 13.56 2.73
N ASP A 77 -34.08 14.86 3.02
CA ASP A 77 -34.88 15.87 2.32
C ASP A 77 -34.27 16.28 0.96
N GLY A 78 -33.11 15.73 0.58
CA GLY A 78 -32.43 16.02 -0.68
C GLY A 78 -31.56 17.29 -0.69
N LEU A 79 -31.62 18.10 0.37
CA LEU A 79 -30.73 19.24 0.59
C LEU A 79 -29.30 18.77 0.83
N GLU A 80 -28.31 19.53 0.35
CA GLU A 80 -26.89 19.22 0.55
C GLU A 80 -26.48 19.44 2.01
N LYS A 81 -25.60 18.59 2.55
CA LYS A 81 -25.06 18.76 3.91
C LYS A 81 -23.99 19.84 4.00
N CYS A 82 -23.47 20.29 2.86
CA CYS A 82 -22.47 21.34 2.79
C CYS A 82 -23.15 22.69 3.05
N ILE A 83 -22.59 23.48 3.97
CA ILE A 83 -23.04 24.85 4.28
C ILE A 83 -22.06 25.91 3.78
N GLY A 84 -21.09 25.53 2.95
CA GLY A 84 -20.06 26.46 2.44
C GLY A 84 -19.06 26.96 3.49
N CYS A 85 -18.88 26.23 4.61
CA CYS A 85 -18.03 26.67 5.73
C CYS A 85 -16.51 26.59 5.51
N GLU A 86 -16.04 26.30 4.29
CA GLU A 86 -14.62 26.24 3.89
C GLU A 86 -13.66 25.34 4.71
N LEU A 87 -14.15 24.65 5.75
CA LEU A 87 -13.35 23.77 6.61
C LEU A 87 -12.68 22.62 5.86
N CYS A 88 -13.36 22.08 4.83
CA CYS A 88 -12.82 21.00 4.00
C CYS A 88 -11.65 21.48 3.13
N ALA A 89 -11.69 22.73 2.65
CA ALA A 89 -10.60 23.32 1.88
C ALA A 89 -9.38 23.53 2.79
N TRP A 90 -9.60 24.07 3.99
CA TRP A 90 -8.53 24.26 4.98
C TRP A 90 -7.88 22.93 5.44
N ALA A 91 -8.67 21.87 5.59
CA ALA A 91 -8.17 20.56 5.99
C ALA A 91 -7.47 19.79 4.85
N CYS A 92 -7.58 20.23 3.59
CA CYS A 92 -7.03 19.53 2.44
C CYS A 92 -5.49 19.71 2.38
N PRO A 93 -4.68 18.64 2.50
CA PRO A 93 -3.22 18.77 2.47
C PRO A 93 -2.66 19.12 1.08
N ALA A 94 -3.46 18.94 0.03
CA ALA A 94 -3.08 19.18 -1.36
C ALA A 94 -3.72 20.43 -1.97
N ASP A 95 -4.47 21.20 -1.17
CA ASP A 95 -5.18 22.41 -1.60
C ASP A 95 -6.00 22.22 -2.90
N ALA A 96 -6.68 21.08 -3.01
CA ALA A 96 -7.39 20.66 -4.23
C ALA A 96 -8.87 21.09 -4.25
N ILE A 97 -9.37 21.71 -3.19
CA ILE A 97 -10.78 22.02 -3.00
C ILE A 97 -10.94 23.55 -2.98
N LEU A 98 -11.78 24.07 -3.87
CA LEU A 98 -12.23 25.46 -3.86
C LEU A 98 -13.68 25.50 -3.39
N VAL A 99 -14.00 26.40 -2.46
CA VAL A 99 -15.35 26.63 -1.95
C VAL A 99 -15.69 28.10 -2.14
N GLU A 100 -16.82 28.36 -2.82
CA GLU A 100 -17.41 29.68 -2.95
C GLU A 100 -18.82 29.59 -2.35
N GLY A 101 -19.04 30.26 -1.22
CA GLY A 101 -20.34 30.30 -0.55
C GLY A 101 -21.26 31.30 -1.22
N GLU A 102 -22.38 30.85 -1.78
CA GLU A 102 -23.49 31.71 -2.15
C GLU A 102 -24.35 31.91 -0.89
N SER A 103 -24.17 33.05 -0.23
CA SER A 103 -24.88 33.46 0.99
C SER A 103 -26.26 34.02 0.68
#